data_AF-A0A9P1HDP8-F1
#
_entry.id   AF-A0A9P1HDP8-F1
#
_cell.length_a   1.000
_cell.length_b   1.000
_cell.length_c   1.000
_cell.angle_alpha   90.00
_cell.angle_beta   90.00
_cell.angle_gamma   90.00
#
_symmetry.space_group_name_H-M   'P 1'
#
loop_
_entity.id
_entity.type
_entity.pdbx_description
1 polymer ?
#
loop_
_entity_poly.entity_id
_entity_poly.type
_entity_poly.pdbx_seq_one_letter_code
_entity_poly.pdbx_strand_id
1 'polypeptide(L)'
;MLPKIFAAAVLAHGLGAAVASPIAGRADASSDTAFTHNVTYSAAVDVNPAFPIHESCNVTLQRQLTRALDETVTLAAHAKEHILRWGGESPLCKSWAGHWRGSNATQETVICDLSFAKRRWLDATCGLRYTVVGSPLNTFWATDLLHRLLHVPQISEGAVEHFAEDYAEVLELAKTDPAKSALDSDAIQYFAIDVYAYDIAAPGQGCTGEVEEA
;
A
#
# COMPACT_ATOMS: atom_id res chain seq x y z
N MET A 1 -18.63 -41.26 60.10
CA MET A 1 -19.62 -40.91 61.14
C MET A 1 -20.23 -39.56 60.77
N LEU A 2 -21.56 -39.54 60.58
CA LEU A 2 -22.42 -38.35 60.50
C LEU A 2 -22.95 -38.04 61.92
N PRO A 3 -23.43 -36.82 62.22
CA PRO A 3 -24.83 -36.41 61.93
C PRO A 3 -24.93 -34.94 61.42
N LYS A 4 -25.84 -34.49 60.55
CA LYS A 4 -27.33 -34.45 60.50
C LYS A 4 -28.01 -33.67 61.65
N ILE A 5 -28.33 -32.40 61.39
CA ILE A 5 -29.56 -31.75 61.89
C ILE A 5 -30.20 -30.94 60.75
N PHE A 6 -31.50 -31.19 60.55
CA PHE A 6 -32.41 -30.51 59.64
C PHE A 6 -32.99 -29.25 60.29
N ALA A 7 -33.25 -28.21 59.49
CA ALA A 7 -34.39 -27.31 59.71
C ALA A 7 -34.87 -26.77 58.35
N ALA A 8 -36.17 -26.91 58.10
CA ALA A 8 -36.87 -26.50 56.89
C ALA A 8 -37.71 -25.23 57.18
N ALA A 9 -37.82 -24.33 56.20
CA ALA A 9 -38.88 -23.31 56.09
C ALA A 9 -38.92 -22.86 54.61
N VAL A 10 -39.86 -23.37 53.79
CA VAL A 10 -41.19 -22.83 53.45
C VAL A 10 -41.16 -21.58 52.54
N LEU A 11 -41.46 -21.86 51.26
CA LEU A 11 -42.28 -21.15 50.26
C LEU A 11 -42.26 -19.61 50.16
N ALA A 12 -41.94 -19.11 48.96
CA ALA A 12 -42.80 -18.17 48.23
C ALA A 12 -42.43 -18.15 46.73
N HIS A 13 -43.40 -18.48 45.87
CA HIS A 13 -43.36 -18.16 44.46
C HIS A 13 -43.56 -16.65 44.31
N GLY A 14 -42.50 -15.92 43.96
CA GLY A 14 -42.59 -14.54 43.53
C GLY A 14 -42.47 -14.46 42.01
N LEU A 15 -43.58 -14.13 41.32
CA LEU A 15 -43.52 -13.63 39.96
C LEU A 15 -42.71 -12.33 39.97
N GLY A 16 -41.47 -12.37 39.49
CA GLY A 16 -40.70 -11.18 39.19
C GLY A 16 -41.22 -10.56 37.90
N ALA A 17 -42.08 -9.54 38.01
CA ALA A 17 -42.31 -8.62 36.91
C ALA A 17 -40.99 -7.85 36.66
N ALA A 18 -40.38 -8.07 35.50
CA ALA A 18 -39.29 -7.23 35.03
C ALA A 18 -39.85 -5.83 34.74
N VAL A 19 -39.68 -4.90 35.67
CA VAL A 19 -39.89 -3.47 35.42
C VAL A 19 -38.65 -2.93 34.70
N ALA A 20 -38.81 -2.61 33.41
CA ALA A 20 -37.81 -1.81 32.71
C ALA A 20 -37.70 -0.45 33.42
N SER A 21 -36.51 -0.06 33.84
CA SER A 21 -36.25 1.27 34.37
C SER A 21 -36.49 2.32 33.27
N PRO A 22 -37.11 3.47 33.58
CA PRO A 22 -37.19 4.55 32.61
C PRO A 22 -35.78 5.08 32.36
N ILE A 23 -35.41 5.19 31.07
CA ILE A 23 -34.26 6.01 30.65
C ILE A 23 -34.59 7.44 31.08
N ALA A 24 -33.83 7.96 32.04
CA ALA A 24 -33.87 9.37 32.36
C ALA A 24 -33.49 10.16 31.09
N GLY A 25 -34.41 10.98 30.59
CA GLY A 25 -34.14 11.93 29.51
C GLY A 25 -33.01 12.86 29.96
N ARG A 26 -31.91 12.85 29.22
CA ARG A 26 -30.84 13.82 29.39
C ARG A 26 -31.44 15.18 29.03
N ALA A 27 -31.47 16.10 29.99
CA ALA A 27 -31.80 17.48 29.72
C ALA A 27 -30.73 18.05 28.78
N ASP A 28 -31.11 18.28 27.53
CA ASP A 28 -30.31 19.03 26.57
C ASP A 28 -30.24 20.49 27.04
N ALA A 29 -29.16 20.83 27.72
CA ALA A 29 -28.67 22.19 27.73
C ALA A 29 -27.89 22.43 26.43
N SER A 30 -28.59 22.37 25.28
CA SER A 30 -28.07 22.89 24.02
C SER A 30 -28.24 24.41 24.05
N SER A 31 -27.14 25.13 24.24
CA SER A 31 -27.06 26.53 23.88
C SER A 31 -27.17 26.62 22.36
N ASP A 32 -28.39 26.68 21.84
CA ASP A 32 -28.69 26.94 20.44
C ASP A 32 -28.26 28.37 20.08
N THR A 33 -26.96 28.56 19.86
CA THR A 33 -26.53 29.55 18.86
C THR A 33 -26.79 28.90 17.52
N ALA A 34 -28.00 29.13 16.98
CA ALA A 34 -28.34 28.74 15.62
C ALA A 34 -27.30 29.33 14.66
N PHE A 35 -26.37 28.49 14.23
CA PHE A 35 -25.39 28.84 13.22
C PHE A 35 -26.09 28.83 11.87
N THR A 36 -26.72 29.94 11.54
CA THR A 36 -27.25 30.19 10.20
C THR A 36 -26.08 30.44 9.27
N HIS A 37 -25.44 29.38 8.78
CA HIS A 37 -24.68 29.52 7.56
C HIS A 37 -25.68 29.81 6.44
N ASN A 38 -25.71 31.05 5.98
CA ASN A 38 -26.23 31.39 4.66
C ASN A 38 -25.33 30.69 3.62
N VAL A 39 -25.62 29.41 3.37
CA VAL A 39 -25.06 28.69 2.23
C VAL A 39 -25.82 29.20 1.01
N THR A 40 -25.31 30.23 0.38
CA THR A 40 -25.64 30.55 -1.02
C THR A 40 -25.20 29.32 -1.83
N TYR A 41 -26.16 28.48 -2.19
CA TYR A 41 -25.93 27.33 -3.06
C TYR A 41 -25.55 27.85 -4.45
N SER A 42 -24.25 28.00 -4.69
CA SER A 42 -23.73 28.07 -6.05
C SER A 42 -23.97 26.70 -6.67
N ALA A 43 -24.79 26.64 -7.73
CA ALA A 43 -25.01 25.44 -8.53
C ALA A 43 -23.74 24.99 -9.29
N ALA A 44 -22.63 25.71 -9.16
CA ALA A 44 -21.30 25.27 -9.50
C ALA A 44 -20.47 25.23 -8.20
N VAL A 45 -20.28 24.04 -7.64
CA VAL A 45 -19.16 23.83 -6.72
C VAL A 45 -17.93 23.97 -7.59
N ASP A 46 -17.19 25.04 -7.41
CA ASP A 46 -15.93 25.28 -8.10
C ASP A 46 -14.91 24.28 -7.51
N VAL A 47 -14.95 23.05 -8.02
CA VAL A 47 -14.01 22.00 -7.63
C VAL A 47 -12.66 22.40 -8.23
N ASN A 48 -11.72 22.80 -7.38
CA ASN A 48 -10.33 22.97 -7.77
C ASN A 48 -9.88 21.70 -8.57
N PRO A 49 -9.46 21.83 -9.84
CA PRO A 49 -9.53 20.76 -10.85
C PRO A 49 -8.49 19.64 -10.72
N ALA A 50 -7.88 19.43 -9.56
CA ALA A 50 -6.84 18.40 -9.43
C ALA A 50 -7.35 17.00 -9.79
N PHE A 51 -8.64 16.72 -9.54
CA PHE A 51 -9.27 15.43 -9.82
C PHE A 51 -10.72 15.61 -10.32
N PRO A 52 -10.94 15.78 -11.64
CA PRO A 52 -12.29 15.92 -12.19
C PRO A 52 -13.10 14.63 -12.01
N ILE A 53 -14.33 14.76 -11.48
CA ILE A 53 -15.26 13.64 -11.33
C ILE A 53 -16.24 13.67 -12.50
N HIS A 54 -16.44 12.52 -13.14
CA HIS A 54 -17.31 12.42 -14.32
C HIS A 54 -18.76 12.82 -13.99
N GLU A 55 -19.40 13.54 -14.91
CA GLU A 55 -20.75 14.11 -14.73
C GLU A 55 -21.85 13.07 -14.51
N SER A 56 -21.61 11.81 -14.91
CA SER A 56 -22.54 10.70 -14.66
C SER A 56 -22.72 10.39 -13.17
N CYS A 57 -21.82 10.87 -12.31
CA CYS A 57 -21.96 10.75 -10.86
C CYS A 57 -22.98 11.79 -10.35
N ASN A 58 -23.97 11.38 -9.56
CA ASN A 58 -24.90 12.34 -8.97
C ASN A 58 -24.22 13.24 -7.92
N VAL A 59 -24.89 14.32 -7.50
CA VAL A 59 -24.33 15.32 -6.56
C VAL A 59 -23.84 14.70 -5.25
N THR A 60 -24.53 13.69 -4.72
CA THR A 60 -24.10 13.00 -3.50
C THR A 60 -22.80 12.24 -3.73
N LEU A 61 -22.70 11.48 -4.83
CA LEU A 61 -21.52 10.71 -5.17
C LEU A 61 -20.32 11.62 -5.49
N GLN A 62 -20.54 12.70 -6.22
CA GLN A 62 -19.50 13.70 -6.47
C GLN A 62 -18.94 14.26 -5.16
N ARG A 63 -19.80 14.64 -4.21
CA ARG A 63 -19.36 15.14 -2.89
C ARG A 63 -18.55 14.10 -2.11
N GLN A 64 -18.96 12.84 -2.15
CA GLN A 64 -18.23 11.76 -1.47
C GLN A 64 -16.84 11.56 -2.09
N LEU A 65 -16.76 11.53 -3.42
CA LEU A 65 -15.51 11.35 -4.14
C LEU A 65 -14.56 12.54 -3.93
N THR A 66 -15.04 13.78 -4.00
CA THR A 66 -14.22 14.97 -3.72
C THR A 66 -13.63 14.89 -2.31
N ARG A 67 -14.44 14.55 -1.31
CA ARG A 67 -13.95 14.39 0.07
C ARG A 67 -12.91 13.28 0.19
N ALA A 68 -13.15 12.12 -0.43
CA ALA A 68 -12.21 11.00 -0.39
C ALA A 68 -10.86 11.36 -1.03
N LEU A 69 -10.88 12.13 -2.12
CA LEU A 69 -9.67 12.61 -2.79
C LEU A 69 -8.90 13.61 -1.92
N ASP A 70 -9.59 14.56 -1.26
CA ASP A 70 -8.97 15.48 -0.30
C ASP A 70 -8.35 14.75 0.91
N GLU A 71 -9.06 13.76 1.46
CA GLU A 71 -8.55 12.90 2.53
C GLU A 71 -7.33 12.09 2.07
N THR A 72 -7.32 11.63 0.81
CA THR A 72 -6.18 10.92 0.21
C THR A 72 -4.95 11.82 0.09
N VAL A 73 -5.12 13.07 -0.37
CA VAL A 73 -4.03 14.07 -0.42
C VAL A 73 -3.48 14.34 0.97
N THR A 74 -4.35 14.49 1.96
CA THR A 74 -3.96 14.70 3.37
C THR A 74 -3.15 13.51 3.90
N LEU A 75 -3.61 12.29 3.65
CA LEU A 75 -2.93 11.06 4.05
C LEU A 75 -1.55 10.94 3.40
N ALA A 76 -1.45 11.19 2.09
CA ALA A 76 -0.19 11.13 1.34
C ALA A 76 0.80 12.20 1.82
N ALA A 77 0.34 13.42 2.09
CA ALA A 77 1.15 14.49 2.65
C ALA A 77 1.71 14.11 4.04
N HIS A 78 0.86 13.56 4.92
CA HIS A 78 1.29 13.11 6.23
C HIS A 78 2.33 11.97 6.15
N ALA A 79 2.13 11.00 5.26
CA ALA A 79 3.09 9.91 5.04
C ALA A 79 4.43 10.45 4.54
N LYS A 80 4.42 11.37 3.57
CA LYS A 80 5.62 12.06 3.08
C LYS A 80 6.36 12.79 4.20
N GLU A 81 5.65 13.59 4.99
CA GLU A 81 6.24 14.33 6.12
C GLU A 81 6.83 13.39 7.17
N HIS A 82 6.17 12.28 7.46
CA HIS A 82 6.66 11.28 8.40
C HIS A 82 7.97 10.65 7.89
N ILE A 83 8.04 10.30 6.61
CA ILE A 83 9.28 9.80 5.97
C ILE A 83 10.39 10.86 6.01
N LEU A 84 10.08 12.14 5.71
CA LEU A 84 11.07 13.21 5.75
C LEU A 84 11.56 13.52 7.18
N ARG A 85 10.70 13.37 8.18
CA ARG A 85 11.03 13.64 9.59
C ARG A 85 11.83 12.52 10.22
N TRP A 86 11.42 11.26 9.98
CA TRP A 86 11.94 10.10 10.72
C TRP A 86 12.78 9.17 9.85
N GLY A 87 12.59 9.17 8.52
CA GLY A 87 13.34 8.31 7.60
C GLY A 87 13.47 6.87 8.09
N GLY A 88 14.70 6.35 8.10
CA GLY A 88 15.03 5.02 8.59
C GLY A 88 14.82 4.79 10.10
N GLU A 89 14.69 5.85 10.91
CA GLU A 89 14.43 5.74 12.35
C GLU A 89 12.96 5.45 12.67
N SER A 90 12.06 5.68 11.70
CA SER A 90 10.64 5.39 11.85
C SER A 90 10.42 3.90 12.12
N PRO A 91 9.69 3.50 13.18
CA PRO A 91 9.31 2.11 13.37
C PRO A 91 8.44 1.56 12.24
N LEU A 92 7.80 2.44 11.45
CA LEU A 92 7.07 2.07 10.23
C LEU A 92 8.00 1.81 9.04
N CYS A 93 9.15 2.50 8.95
CA CYS A 93 10.16 2.21 7.92
C CYS A 93 10.92 0.91 8.21
N LYS A 94 10.91 0.41 9.45
CA LYS A 94 11.49 -0.90 9.80
C LYS A 94 10.84 -2.08 9.08
N SER A 95 9.64 -1.94 8.50
CA SER A 95 9.05 -2.97 7.65
C SER A 95 9.32 -2.76 6.14
N TRP A 96 9.57 -1.52 5.70
CA TRP A 96 9.74 -1.14 4.30
C TRP A 96 11.23 -0.97 3.94
N ALA A 97 11.78 -1.88 3.13
CA ALA A 97 13.18 -1.84 2.70
C ALA A 97 13.44 -0.85 1.55
N GLY A 98 12.65 0.21 1.42
CA GLY A 98 12.73 1.14 0.29
C GLY A 98 12.16 2.52 0.60
N HIS A 99 12.66 3.51 -0.13
CA HIS A 99 12.24 4.91 -0.06
C HIS A 99 11.45 5.32 -1.31
N TRP A 100 10.45 6.21 -1.12
CA TRP A 100 9.74 6.93 -2.18
C TRP A 100 10.48 8.23 -2.52
N ARG A 101 10.98 8.38 -3.76
CA ARG A 101 11.64 9.61 -4.22
C ARG A 101 10.60 10.75 -4.31
N GLY A 102 10.55 11.58 -3.28
CA GLY A 102 9.72 12.79 -3.27
C GLY A 102 10.30 13.92 -4.15
N SER A 103 9.73 15.12 -4.03
CA SER A 103 10.14 16.30 -4.81
C SER A 103 11.53 16.88 -4.49
N ASN A 104 12.21 16.41 -3.44
CA ASN A 104 13.50 16.95 -2.98
C ASN A 104 14.66 15.93 -2.99
N ALA A 105 14.46 14.75 -3.60
CA ALA A 105 15.45 13.66 -3.64
C ALA A 105 15.36 12.88 -4.96
N THR A 106 14.94 13.53 -6.04
CA THR A 106 14.69 12.88 -7.34
C THR A 106 15.94 12.18 -7.89
N GLN A 107 17.14 12.65 -7.53
CA GLN A 107 18.43 12.12 -7.97
C GLN A 107 19.12 11.25 -6.92
N GLU A 108 18.56 11.10 -5.72
CA GLU A 108 19.22 10.44 -4.60
C GLU A 108 18.65 9.04 -4.33
N THR A 109 19.55 8.06 -4.18
CA THR A 109 19.18 6.72 -3.70
C THR A 109 19.29 6.69 -2.18
N VAL A 110 18.14 6.71 -1.50
CA VAL A 110 18.08 6.55 -0.04
C VAL A 110 17.95 5.07 0.30
N ILE A 111 19.01 4.48 0.84
CA ILE A 111 19.07 3.09 1.28
C ILE A 111 19.02 3.05 2.81
N CYS A 112 17.97 2.46 3.35
CA CYS A 112 17.79 2.31 4.81
C CYS A 112 18.45 1.02 5.33
N ASP A 113 18.78 0.96 6.63
CA ASP A 113 19.43 -0.18 7.29
C ASP A 113 18.78 -1.55 7.01
N LEU A 114 17.44 -1.60 6.94
CA LEU A 114 16.70 -2.84 6.66
C LEU A 114 17.07 -3.47 5.31
N SER A 115 17.50 -2.64 4.36
CA SER A 115 18.01 -3.06 3.06
C SER A 115 19.18 -4.04 3.20
N PHE A 116 20.09 -3.79 4.14
CA PHE A 116 21.24 -4.65 4.40
C PHE A 116 20.86 -5.98 5.05
N ALA A 117 19.68 -6.06 5.68
CA ALA A 117 19.18 -7.29 6.28
C ALA A 117 18.30 -8.12 5.34
N LYS A 118 17.56 -7.46 4.42
CA LYS A 118 16.59 -8.12 3.54
C LYS A 118 17.14 -8.46 2.15
N ARG A 119 18.07 -7.66 1.61
CA ARG A 119 18.62 -7.88 0.27
C ARG A 119 19.81 -8.83 0.31
N ARG A 120 19.94 -9.62 -0.75
CA ARG A 120 21.04 -10.54 -0.99
C ARG A 120 22.02 -9.96 -2.00
N TRP A 121 23.23 -10.49 -1.99
CA TRP A 121 24.24 -10.22 -3.02
C TRP A 121 23.93 -11.00 -4.30
N LEU A 122 24.33 -10.47 -5.45
CA LEU A 122 24.01 -11.02 -6.77
C LEU A 122 24.63 -12.41 -7.02
N ASP A 123 25.73 -12.73 -6.34
CA ASP A 123 26.36 -14.05 -6.36
C ASP A 123 25.50 -15.15 -5.69
N ALA A 124 24.47 -14.77 -4.94
CA ALA A 124 23.51 -15.71 -4.34
C ALA A 124 22.31 -16.04 -5.27
N THR A 125 22.28 -15.56 -6.51
CA THR A 125 21.23 -15.90 -7.49
C THR A 125 21.12 -17.41 -7.68
N CYS A 126 19.89 -17.90 -7.83
CA CYS A 126 19.50 -19.32 -7.83
C CYS A 126 19.76 -20.10 -6.53
N GLY A 127 20.36 -19.47 -5.51
CA GLY A 127 20.54 -20.05 -4.18
C GLY A 127 19.29 -19.89 -3.30
N LEU A 128 19.24 -20.67 -2.21
CA LEU A 128 18.24 -20.50 -1.14
C LEU A 128 16.77 -20.49 -1.63
N ARG A 129 16.45 -21.34 -2.62
CA ARG A 129 15.13 -21.45 -3.26
C ARG A 129 14.64 -20.16 -3.95
N TYR A 130 15.56 -19.28 -4.32
CA TYR A 130 15.22 -18.17 -5.19
C TYR A 130 14.86 -18.68 -6.59
N THR A 131 13.77 -18.17 -7.14
CA THR A 131 13.46 -18.24 -8.57
C THR A 131 13.13 -16.84 -9.06
N VAL A 132 13.39 -16.55 -10.33
CA VAL A 132 13.16 -15.22 -10.91
C VAL A 132 11.69 -14.81 -10.79
N VAL A 133 10.77 -15.73 -11.11
CA VAL A 133 9.33 -15.50 -11.09
C VAL A 133 8.76 -15.55 -9.67
N GLY A 134 9.24 -16.48 -8.84
CA GLY A 134 8.66 -16.76 -7.52
C GLY A 134 9.20 -15.87 -6.40
N SER A 135 10.04 -14.87 -6.70
CA SER A 135 10.68 -14.02 -5.69
C SER A 135 10.58 -12.54 -6.07
N PRO A 136 10.49 -11.62 -5.10
CA PRO A 136 10.43 -10.19 -5.39
C PRO A 136 11.64 -9.69 -6.18
N LEU A 137 11.44 -8.80 -7.15
CA LEU A 137 12.51 -8.18 -7.95
C LEU A 137 13.54 -7.44 -7.08
N ASN A 138 13.15 -6.94 -5.91
CA ASN A 138 14.06 -6.28 -4.98
C ASN A 138 14.84 -7.24 -4.06
N THR A 139 14.81 -8.56 -4.30
CA THR A 139 15.54 -9.57 -3.51
C THR A 139 17.05 -9.33 -3.54
N PHE A 140 17.60 -8.96 -4.70
CA PHE A 140 19.02 -8.66 -4.83
C PHE A 140 19.27 -7.16 -4.86
N TRP A 141 20.43 -6.75 -4.33
CA TRP A 141 20.88 -5.36 -4.45
C TRP A 141 20.96 -4.91 -5.91
N ALA A 142 21.51 -5.75 -6.78
CA ALA A 142 21.74 -5.38 -8.18
C ALA A 142 20.44 -5.07 -8.94
N THR A 143 19.39 -5.88 -8.73
CA THR A 143 18.10 -5.70 -9.40
C THR A 143 17.35 -4.48 -8.86
N ASP A 144 17.30 -4.30 -7.53
CA ASP A 144 16.69 -3.10 -6.92
C ASP A 144 17.42 -1.81 -7.32
N LEU A 145 18.76 -1.84 -7.38
CA LEU A 145 19.54 -0.68 -7.81
C LEU A 145 19.38 -0.38 -9.30
N LEU A 146 19.29 -1.42 -10.15
CA LEU A 146 18.99 -1.27 -11.57
C LEU A 146 17.65 -0.53 -11.76
N HIS A 147 16.59 -0.98 -11.08
CA HIS A 147 15.29 -0.31 -11.11
C HIS A 147 15.37 1.17 -10.71
N ARG A 148 16.03 1.43 -9.57
CA ARG A 148 16.19 2.78 -9.03
C ARG A 148 16.99 3.68 -9.96
N LEU A 149 17.94 3.12 -10.70
CA LEU A 149 18.77 3.82 -11.66
C LEU A 149 17.95 4.22 -12.90
N LEU A 150 17.09 3.32 -13.39
CA LEU A 150 16.17 3.59 -14.51
C LEU A 150 15.16 4.70 -14.18
N HIS A 151 14.86 4.92 -12.90
CA HIS A 151 14.03 6.05 -12.47
C HIS A 151 14.77 7.38 -12.28
N VAL A 152 16.10 7.42 -12.44
CA VAL A 152 16.85 8.68 -12.36
C VAL A 152 16.73 9.40 -13.72
N PRO A 153 16.16 10.62 -13.78
CA PRO A 153 15.94 11.31 -15.06
C PRO A 153 17.22 11.55 -15.87
N GLN A 154 18.37 11.71 -15.22
CA GLN A 154 19.66 11.86 -15.87
C GLN A 154 20.17 10.59 -16.57
N ILE A 155 19.60 9.42 -16.24
CA ILE A 155 20.04 8.13 -16.76
C ILE A 155 19.08 7.63 -17.82
N SER A 156 17.79 7.62 -17.54
CA SER A 156 16.78 7.14 -18.50
C SER A 156 16.21 8.25 -19.37
N GLU A 157 16.48 9.52 -19.07
CA GLU A 157 15.89 10.68 -19.77
C GLU A 157 14.34 10.66 -19.77
N GLY A 158 13.75 9.94 -18.81
CA GLY A 158 12.30 9.72 -18.74
C GLY A 158 11.76 8.73 -19.79
N ALA A 159 12.64 7.99 -20.47
CA ALA A 159 12.24 7.03 -21.51
C ALA A 159 11.79 5.68 -20.95
N VAL A 160 12.14 5.35 -19.70
CA VAL A 160 11.81 4.06 -19.07
C VAL A 160 10.69 4.25 -18.04
N GLU A 161 9.60 3.50 -18.22
CA GLU A 161 8.39 3.58 -17.42
C GLU A 161 7.92 2.19 -16.95
N HIS A 162 6.73 2.10 -16.37
CA HIS A 162 6.07 0.85 -15.99
C HIS A 162 4.91 0.61 -16.95
N PHE A 163 5.04 -0.39 -17.81
CA PHE A 163 4.07 -0.87 -18.78
C PHE A 163 3.55 -2.28 -18.44
N ALA A 164 4.33 -3.06 -17.68
CA ALA A 164 3.98 -4.35 -17.10
C ALA A 164 4.42 -4.38 -15.63
N GLU A 165 3.74 -5.14 -14.79
CA GLU A 165 4.03 -5.21 -13.33
C GLU A 165 4.55 -6.59 -12.88
N ASP A 166 4.31 -7.65 -13.66
CA ASP A 166 4.76 -9.00 -13.34
C ASP A 166 5.42 -9.74 -14.52
N TYR A 167 5.96 -10.93 -14.24
CA TYR A 167 6.69 -11.71 -15.23
C TYR A 167 5.83 -12.15 -16.41
N ALA A 168 4.57 -12.50 -16.18
CA ALA A 168 3.66 -12.93 -17.25
C ALA A 168 3.30 -11.76 -18.16
N GLU A 169 3.01 -10.60 -17.56
CA GLU A 169 2.76 -9.36 -18.29
C GLU A 169 3.98 -8.89 -19.09
N VAL A 170 5.19 -9.02 -18.54
CA VAL A 170 6.43 -8.72 -19.27
C VAL A 170 6.59 -9.62 -20.50
N LEU A 171 6.31 -10.93 -20.36
CA LEU A 171 6.34 -11.86 -21.50
C LEU A 171 5.29 -11.51 -22.55
N GLU A 172 4.12 -11.05 -22.14
CA GLU A 172 3.07 -10.65 -23.07
C GLU A 172 3.37 -9.31 -23.75
N LEU A 173 3.89 -8.34 -23.01
CA LEU A 173 4.36 -7.06 -23.53
C LEU A 173 5.48 -7.27 -24.56
N ALA A 174 6.40 -8.20 -24.30
CA ALA A 174 7.47 -8.53 -25.24
C ALA A 174 6.96 -9.10 -26.58
N LYS A 175 5.81 -9.79 -26.58
CA LYS A 175 5.19 -10.31 -27.82
C LYS A 175 4.38 -9.25 -28.55
N THR A 176 3.65 -8.42 -27.80
CA THR A 176 2.64 -7.50 -28.35
C THR A 176 3.24 -6.14 -28.72
N ASP A 177 4.19 -5.63 -27.95
CA ASP A 177 4.84 -4.34 -28.15
C ASP A 177 6.32 -4.38 -27.70
N PRO A 178 7.22 -5.01 -28.50
CA PRO A 178 8.63 -5.14 -28.15
C PRO A 178 9.34 -3.81 -27.91
N ALA A 179 8.89 -2.73 -28.57
CA ALA A 179 9.44 -1.39 -28.40
C ALA A 179 9.14 -0.84 -26.99
N LYS A 180 7.93 -1.07 -26.48
CA LYS A 180 7.61 -0.74 -25.08
C LYS A 180 8.27 -1.68 -24.08
N SER A 181 8.35 -2.98 -24.39
CA SER A 181 9.05 -3.94 -23.53
C SER A 181 10.52 -3.54 -23.29
N ALA A 182 11.20 -3.02 -24.32
CA ALA A 182 12.57 -2.50 -24.19
C ALA A 182 12.68 -1.22 -23.33
N LEU A 183 11.55 -0.57 -23.02
CA LEU A 183 11.44 0.64 -22.21
C LEU A 183 10.67 0.40 -20.90
N ASP A 184 10.34 -0.85 -20.60
CA ASP A 184 9.63 -1.25 -19.38
C ASP A 184 10.63 -1.55 -18.27
N SER A 185 10.44 -0.94 -17.11
CA SER A 185 11.38 -1.05 -16.00
C SER A 185 11.40 -2.46 -15.40
N ASP A 186 10.27 -3.16 -15.39
CA ASP A 186 10.18 -4.52 -14.87
C ASP A 186 10.69 -5.55 -15.88
N ALA A 187 10.44 -5.36 -17.18
CA ALA A 187 10.99 -6.18 -18.24
C ALA A 187 12.52 -6.15 -18.25
N ILE A 188 13.12 -4.96 -18.13
CA ILE A 188 14.58 -4.82 -18.04
C ILE A 188 15.11 -5.53 -16.79
N GLN A 189 14.44 -5.42 -15.64
CA GLN A 189 14.85 -6.09 -14.40
C GLN A 189 14.77 -7.62 -14.51
N TYR A 190 13.62 -8.15 -14.92
CA TYR A 190 13.40 -9.60 -15.07
C TYR A 190 14.36 -10.20 -16.09
N PHE A 191 14.49 -9.58 -17.27
CA PHE A 191 15.42 -10.05 -18.29
C PHE A 191 16.87 -10.04 -17.79
N ALA A 192 17.30 -8.97 -17.11
CA ALA A 192 18.66 -8.87 -16.60
C ALA A 192 18.99 -9.96 -15.57
N ILE A 193 18.09 -10.23 -14.62
CA ILE A 193 18.34 -11.26 -13.60
C ILE A 193 18.20 -12.68 -14.16
N ASP A 194 17.32 -12.91 -15.13
CA ASP A 194 17.12 -14.23 -15.73
C ASP A 194 18.28 -14.61 -16.66
N VAL A 195 18.79 -13.65 -17.45
CA VAL A 195 20.03 -13.84 -18.22
C VAL A 195 21.22 -14.11 -17.28
N TYR A 196 21.36 -13.33 -16.20
CA TYR A 196 22.42 -13.59 -15.21
C TYR A 196 22.27 -14.98 -14.55
N ALA A 197 21.04 -15.38 -14.24
CA ALA A 197 20.73 -16.70 -13.71
C ALA A 197 21.17 -17.80 -14.68
N TYR A 198 20.87 -17.65 -15.97
CA TYR A 198 21.17 -18.64 -17.00
C TYR A 198 22.65 -18.70 -17.39
N ASP A 199 23.32 -17.56 -17.54
CA ASP A 199 24.70 -17.50 -18.04
C ASP A 199 25.74 -17.68 -16.93
N ILE A 200 25.47 -17.16 -15.73
CA ILE A 200 26.45 -17.04 -14.65
C ILE A 200 26.09 -17.89 -13.43
N ALA A 201 24.90 -17.72 -12.86
CA ALA A 201 24.57 -18.33 -11.57
C ALA A 201 24.32 -19.86 -11.67
N ALA A 202 23.61 -20.28 -12.72
CA ALA A 202 23.32 -21.67 -13.04
C ALA A 202 23.52 -21.92 -14.56
N PRO A 203 24.77 -21.98 -15.04
CA PRO A 203 25.11 -22.01 -16.46
C PRO A 203 24.31 -23.05 -17.27
N GLY A 204 23.55 -22.59 -18.25
CA GLY A 204 22.75 -23.44 -19.15
C GLY A 204 21.44 -23.98 -18.57
N GLN A 205 21.20 -23.79 -17.27
CA GLN A 205 19.99 -24.24 -16.57
C GLN A 205 19.10 -23.08 -16.12
N GLY A 206 19.70 -22.02 -15.57
CA GLY A 206 18.98 -20.90 -14.98
C GLY A 206 18.16 -21.28 -13.74
N CYS A 207 17.31 -20.34 -13.30
CA CYS A 207 16.36 -20.56 -12.21
C CYS A 207 15.12 -19.67 -12.37
N THR A 208 14.59 -19.56 -13.59
CA THR A 208 13.42 -18.73 -13.90
C THR A 208 12.24 -19.04 -12.96
N GLY A 209 11.92 -20.32 -12.79
CA GLY A 209 10.78 -20.77 -11.98
C GLY A 209 9.56 -21.09 -12.83
N GLU A 210 8.45 -21.42 -12.17
CA GLU A 210 7.17 -21.67 -12.83
C GLU A 210 6.46 -20.33 -13.08
N VAL A 211 6.02 -20.12 -14.32
CA VAL A 211 5.20 -18.97 -14.70
C VAL A 211 3.74 -19.38 -14.51
N GLU A 212 3.04 -18.75 -13.58
CA GLU A 212 1.58 -18.91 -13.53
C GLU A 212 1.00 -18.23 -14.77
N GLU A 213 0.15 -18.94 -15.52
CA GLU A 213 -0.53 -18.36 -16.68
C GLU A 213 -1.56 -17.33 -16.20
N ALA A 214 -1.51 -16.14 -16.80
CA ALA A 214 -2.45 -15.04 -16.56
C ALA A 214 -3.87 -15.35 -17.06
#